data_AF-A0A9P7FUI5-F1
#
_entry.id   AF-A0A9P7FUI5-F1
#
_cell.length_a   1.000
_cell.length_b   1.000
_cell.length_c   1.000
_cell.angle_alpha   90.00
_cell.angle_beta   90.00
_cell.angle_gamma   90.00
#
_symmetry.space_group_name_H-M   'P 1'
#
loop_
_entity.id
_entity.type
_entity.pdbx_description
1 polymer ?
#
loop_
_entity_poly.entity_id
_entity_poly.type
_entity_poly.pdbx_seq_one_letter_code
_entity_poly.pdbx_strand_id
1 'polypeptide(L)'
;MIQPECYQYYEKEGKWVYEQHPFWCTGYTFWELHSEAPGLFFHLSRSDLVFFKGDLNRRMLAYDCAAPASTPFEIAIGPMTSSAGAPKIVSLRTITIWSWVSGTTET
;
A
#
# COMPACT_ATOMS: atom_id res chain seq x y z
N MET A 1 10.16 -33.94 20.42
CA MET A 1 10.92 -33.11 19.47
C MET A 1 9.90 -32.22 18.78
N ILE A 2 9.73 -30.98 19.24
CA ILE A 2 8.73 -30.05 18.68
C ILE A 2 9.35 -29.45 17.42
N GLN A 3 8.69 -29.61 16.27
CA GLN A 3 9.10 -28.91 15.05
C GLN A 3 8.88 -27.41 15.29
N PRO A 4 9.88 -26.55 15.03
CA PRO A 4 9.69 -25.11 15.11
C PRO A 4 8.48 -24.74 14.26
N GLU A 5 7.57 -23.94 14.81
CA GLU A 5 6.50 -23.31 14.05
C GLU A 5 7.05 -22.75 12.74
N CYS A 6 6.40 -23.09 11.62
CA CYS A 6 6.96 -22.92 10.28
C CYS A 6 7.47 -21.48 9.98
N TYR A 7 6.87 -20.45 10.59
CA TYR A 7 7.29 -19.06 10.38
C TYR A 7 8.68 -18.76 10.97
N GLN A 8 9.00 -19.28 12.15
CA GLN A 8 10.30 -19.04 12.80
C GLN A 8 11.46 -19.63 11.99
N TYR A 9 11.19 -20.74 11.31
CA TYR A 9 12.14 -21.31 10.37
C TYR A 9 12.38 -20.38 9.18
N TYR A 10 11.33 -19.82 8.57
CA TYR A 10 11.47 -18.88 7.46
C TYR A 10 12.18 -17.58 7.85
N GLU A 11 11.94 -17.08 9.06
CA GLU A 11 12.65 -15.92 9.60
C GLU A 11 14.15 -16.22 9.84
N LYS A 12 14.47 -17.36 10.47
CA LYS A 12 15.87 -17.77 10.72
C LYS A 12 16.67 -18.00 9.43
N GLU A 13 16.02 -18.56 8.42
CA GLU A 13 16.62 -18.77 7.09
C GLU A 13 16.69 -17.48 6.25
N GLY A 14 16.19 -16.35 6.77
CA GLY A 14 16.18 -15.06 6.06
C GLY A 14 15.24 -15.01 4.86
N LYS A 15 14.34 -16.00 4.72
CA LYS A 15 13.30 -16.01 3.67
C LYS A 15 12.20 -15.00 3.97
N TRP A 16 11.89 -14.83 5.26
CA TRP A 16 11.03 -13.77 5.75
C TRP A 16 11.88 -12.77 6.52
N VAL A 17 11.69 -11.50 6.21
CA VAL A 17 12.36 -10.39 6.90
C VAL A 17 11.25 -9.47 7.43
N TYR A 18 11.27 -9.23 8.73
CA TYR A 18 10.41 -8.24 9.35
C TYR A 18 11.14 -6.90 9.39
N GLU A 19 10.52 -5.86 8.85
CA GLU A 19 11.06 -4.52 8.83
C GLU A 19 10.04 -3.52 9.36
N GLN A 20 10.55 -2.46 10.00
CA GLN A 20 9.77 -1.36 10.53
C GLN A 20 10.33 -0.05 10.00
N HIS A 21 9.45 0.91 9.74
CA HIS A 21 9.85 2.23 9.29
C HIS A 21 8.90 3.29 9.88
N PRO A 22 9.40 4.41 10.43
CA PRO A 22 8.57 5.43 11.07
C PRO A 22 7.49 6.03 10.15
N PHE A 23 7.77 6.09 8.84
CA PHE A 23 6.84 6.59 7.82
C PHE A 23 5.43 5.98 7.93
N TRP A 24 5.34 4.68 8.25
CA TRP A 24 4.05 3.98 8.39
C TRP A 24 3.16 4.51 9.52
N CYS A 25 3.73 5.25 10.46
CA CYS A 25 3.04 5.85 11.60
C CYS A 25 2.94 7.38 11.47
N THR A 26 3.26 7.96 10.31
CA THR A 26 3.10 9.38 10.04
C THR A 26 1.69 9.69 9.52
N GLY A 27 1.37 10.99 9.41
CA GLY A 27 0.14 11.45 8.75
C GLY A 27 0.27 11.62 7.23
N TYR A 28 1.43 11.29 6.64
CA TYR A 28 1.63 11.39 5.21
C TYR A 28 0.91 10.27 4.47
N THR A 29 0.48 10.58 3.24
CA THR A 29 -0.06 9.56 2.35
C THR A 29 1.08 8.91 1.57
N PHE A 30 0.80 7.87 0.80
CA PHE A 30 1.85 7.23 0.01
C PHE A 30 2.27 8.05 -1.21
N TRP A 31 1.56 9.15 -1.52
CA TRP A 31 1.98 10.10 -2.54
C TRP A 31 3.29 10.80 -2.15
N GLU A 32 3.48 11.04 -0.85
CA GLU A 32 4.69 11.66 -0.29
C GLU A 32 5.82 10.65 0.00
N LEU A 33 5.60 9.35 -0.24
CA LEU A 33 6.58 8.31 0.12
C LEU A 33 7.94 8.53 -0.54
N HIS A 34 7.95 8.96 -1.81
CA HIS A 34 9.18 9.22 -2.56
C HIS A 34 9.97 10.42 -2.00
N SER A 35 9.29 11.46 -1.50
CA SER A 35 9.95 12.66 -0.98
C SER A 35 10.32 12.55 0.51
N GLU A 36 9.43 12.01 1.34
CA GLU A 36 9.60 11.96 2.79
C GLU A 36 10.40 10.74 3.24
N ALA A 37 10.35 9.65 2.49
CA ALA A 37 11.08 8.42 2.79
C ALA A 37 11.72 7.79 1.53
N PRO A 38 12.62 8.51 0.83
CA PRO A 38 13.20 8.06 -0.44
C PRO A 38 13.94 6.72 -0.31
N GLY A 39 14.59 6.46 0.82
CA GLY A 39 15.25 5.18 1.08
C GLY A 39 14.27 4.00 1.15
N LEU A 40 13.11 4.21 1.77
CA LEU A 40 12.03 3.22 1.83
C LEU A 40 11.39 3.01 0.45
N PHE A 41 11.17 4.10 -0.30
CA PHE A 41 10.67 4.00 -1.68
C PHE A 41 11.62 3.16 -2.55
N PHE A 42 12.92 3.44 -2.49
CA PHE A 42 13.93 2.68 -3.22
C PHE A 42 13.98 1.21 -2.76
N HIS A 43 13.87 0.95 -1.46
CA HIS A 43 13.77 -0.41 -0.95
C HIS A 43 12.57 -1.16 -1.57
N LEU A 44 11.38 -0.55 -1.58
CA LEU A 44 10.17 -1.14 -2.16
C LEU A 44 10.25 -1.28 -3.69
N SER A 45 10.91 -0.35 -4.39
CA SER A 45 11.10 -0.42 -5.85
C SER A 45 11.85 -1.67 -6.32
N ARG A 46 12.63 -2.29 -5.43
CA ARG A 46 13.38 -3.52 -5.70
C ARG A 46 12.53 -4.78 -5.56
N SER A 47 11.31 -4.67 -5.03
CA SER A 47 10.38 -5.79 -4.92
C SER A 47 9.71 -6.08 -6.26
N ASP A 48 9.52 -7.37 -6.58
CA ASP A 48 8.76 -7.77 -7.77
C ASP A 48 7.28 -7.37 -7.68
N LEU A 49 6.73 -7.35 -6.47
CA LEU A 49 5.36 -6.99 -6.16
C LEU A 49 5.21 -6.56 -4.70
N VAL A 50 4.50 -5.45 -4.45
CA VAL A 50 4.19 -4.94 -3.11
C VAL A 50 2.69 -5.08 -2.83
N PHE A 51 2.36 -5.75 -1.72
CA PHE A 51 0.98 -5.92 -1.26
C PHE A 51 0.62 -4.93 -0.16
N PHE A 52 -0.31 -4.03 -0.45
CA PHE A 52 -0.91 -3.15 0.54
C PHE A 52 -2.19 -3.77 1.08
N LYS A 53 -2.20 -4.15 2.37
CA LYS A 53 -3.33 -4.85 3.01
C LYS A 53 -4.23 -3.89 3.77
N GLY A 54 -5.54 -4.05 3.61
CA GLY A 54 -6.56 -3.40 4.41
C GLY A 54 -6.98 -2.01 3.89
N ASP A 55 -8.04 -1.49 4.51
CA ASP A 55 -8.71 -0.26 4.09
C ASP A 55 -7.82 0.98 4.27
N LEU A 56 -7.14 1.10 5.42
CA LEU A 56 -6.25 2.22 5.70
C LEU A 56 -5.17 2.38 4.62
N ASN A 57 -4.49 1.30 4.25
CA ASN A 57 -3.45 1.36 3.22
C ASN A 57 -4.01 1.74 1.84
N ARG A 58 -5.22 1.27 1.51
CA ARG A 58 -5.88 1.67 0.25
C ARG A 58 -6.31 3.14 0.25
N ARG A 59 -6.66 3.70 1.41
CA ARG A 59 -6.94 5.13 1.57
C ARG A 59 -5.66 5.94 1.43
N MET A 60 -4.58 5.56 2.12
CA MET A 60 -3.26 6.21 1.98
C MET A 60 -2.70 6.12 0.56
N LEU A 61 -2.93 5.02 -0.17
CA LEU A 61 -2.59 4.91 -1.58
C LEU A 61 -3.31 5.96 -2.43
N ALA A 62 -4.59 6.22 -2.16
CA ALA A 62 -5.41 7.16 -2.94
C ALA A 62 -5.60 8.52 -2.27
N TYR A 63 -4.60 8.97 -1.52
CA TYR A 63 -4.58 10.29 -0.89
C TYR A 63 -5.73 10.55 0.11
N ASP A 64 -6.41 9.49 0.57
CA ASP A 64 -7.65 9.53 1.36
C ASP A 64 -8.71 10.50 0.78
N CYS A 65 -8.68 10.72 -0.53
CA CYS A 65 -9.52 11.69 -1.20
C CYS A 65 -10.83 11.05 -1.71
N ALA A 66 -11.88 11.87 -1.82
CA ALA A 66 -13.16 11.48 -2.41
C ALA A 66 -13.09 11.43 -3.96
N ALA A 67 -12.11 10.71 -4.51
CA ALA A 67 -12.02 10.50 -5.95
C ALA A 67 -13.27 9.76 -6.45
N PRO A 68 -13.80 10.11 -7.64
CA PRO A 68 -14.91 9.38 -8.25
C PRO A 68 -14.60 7.87 -8.34
N ALA A 69 -15.61 7.03 -8.12
CA ALA A 69 -15.45 5.58 -8.17
C ALA A 69 -14.98 5.06 -9.56
N SER A 70 -15.23 5.84 -10.61
CA SER A 70 -14.77 5.57 -11.98
C SER A 70 -13.30 5.91 -12.23
N THR A 71 -12.60 6.54 -11.28
CA THR A 71 -11.18 6.91 -11.43
C THR A 71 -10.34 5.65 -11.60
N PRO A 72 -9.59 5.52 -12.71
CA PRO A 72 -8.67 4.39 -12.90
C PRO A 72 -7.69 4.26 -11.73
N PHE A 73 -7.39 3.04 -11.32
CA PHE A 73 -6.57 2.79 -10.14
C PHE A 73 -5.18 3.42 -10.23
N GLU A 74 -4.55 3.36 -11.41
CA GLU A 74 -3.25 3.98 -11.69
C GLU A 74 -3.28 5.48 -11.40
N ILE A 75 -4.32 6.19 -11.86
CA ILE A 75 -4.49 7.62 -11.60
C ILE A 75 -4.76 7.87 -10.11
N ALA A 76 -5.60 7.02 -9.50
CA ALA A 76 -5.98 7.18 -8.09
C ALA A 76 -4.79 7.07 -7.14
N ILE A 77 -3.75 6.29 -7.46
CA ILE A 77 -2.56 6.14 -6.60
C ILE A 77 -1.43 7.13 -6.88
N GLY A 78 -1.61 8.03 -7.86
CA GLY A 78 -0.74 9.17 -8.11
C GLY A 78 0.75 8.80 -8.26
N PRO A 79 1.66 9.42 -7.48
CA PRO A 79 3.11 9.16 -7.55
C PRO A 79 3.51 7.68 -7.38
N MET A 80 2.66 6.86 -6.76
CA MET A 80 2.89 5.41 -6.63
C MET A 80 2.68 4.63 -7.94
N THR A 81 2.23 5.29 -9.01
CA THR A 81 2.30 4.75 -10.37
C THR A 81 3.22 5.56 -11.28
N SER A 82 3.25 6.89 -11.12
CA SER A 82 3.86 7.79 -12.10
C SER A 82 5.32 8.12 -11.82
N SER A 83 5.79 7.94 -10.58
CA SER A 83 7.20 8.20 -10.25
C SER A 83 8.12 7.16 -10.88
N ALA A 84 9.28 7.61 -11.34
CA ALA A 84 10.31 6.70 -11.84
C ALA A 84 10.72 5.71 -10.73
N GLY A 85 10.69 4.41 -11.04
CA GLY A 85 10.97 3.36 -10.06
C GLY A 85 9.83 3.05 -9.10
N ALA A 86 8.61 3.52 -9.36
CA ALA A 86 7.44 3.11 -8.58
C ALA A 86 7.29 1.56 -8.61
N PRO A 87 7.09 0.91 -7.45
CA PRO A 87 6.96 -0.53 -7.39
C PRO A 87 5.65 -1.00 -8.04
N LYS A 88 5.64 -2.25 -8.52
CA LYS A 88 4.39 -2.91 -8.90
C LYS A 88 3.59 -3.18 -7.65
N ILE A 89 2.31 -2.78 -7.65
CA ILE A 89 1.47 -2.77 -6.44
C ILE A 89 0.18 -3.54 -6.66
N VAL A 90 -0.23 -4.27 -5.63
CA VAL A 90 -1.59 -4.77 -5.45
C VAL A 90 -2.15 -4.27 -4.12
N SER A 91 -3.37 -3.74 -4.15
CA SER A 91 -4.10 -3.38 -2.94
C SER A 91 -5.15 -4.43 -2.61
N LEU A 92 -5.00 -5.10 -1.46
CA LEU A 92 -5.94 -6.09 -0.95
C LEU A 92 -6.84 -5.44 0.09
N ARG A 93 -7.99 -4.91 -0.34
CA ARG A 93 -8.94 -4.19 0.51
C ARG A 93 -10.25 -4.94 0.65
N THR A 94 -10.68 -5.15 1.89
CA THR A 94 -12.11 -5.27 2.23
C THR A 94 -12.67 -3.86 2.39
N ILE A 95 -13.78 -3.54 1.73
CA ILE A 95 -14.43 -2.23 1.85
C ILE A 95 -15.10 -2.17 3.24
N THR A 96 -14.53 -1.40 4.16
CA THR A 96 -15.03 -1.31 5.54
C THR A 96 -15.62 0.05 5.90
N ILE A 97 -15.40 1.07 5.07
CA ILE A 97 -16.02 2.39 5.20
C ILE A 97 -16.86 2.68 3.96
N TRP A 98 -18.09 3.17 4.19
CA TRP A 98 -18.95 3.69 3.13
C TRP A 98 -18.33 5.00 2.64
N SER A 99 -17.58 4.97 1.54
CA SER A 99 -17.50 6.15 0.70
C SER A 99 -18.95 6.48 0.35
N TRP A 100 -19.44 7.64 0.79
CA TRP A 100 -20.77 8.14 0.45
C TRP A 100 -21.10 7.76 -0.99
N VAL A 101 -22.07 6.87 -1.17
CA VAL A 101 -22.66 6.61 -2.48
C VAL A 101 -23.39 7.89 -2.83
N SER A 102 -22.68 8.83 -3.45
CA SER A 102 -23.27 10.01 -4.05
C SER A 102 -24.11 9.51 -5.22
N GLY A 103 -25.41 9.38 -4.96
CA GLY A 103 -26.51 9.36 -5.92
C GLY A 103 -26.27 8.64 -7.25
N THR A 104 -26.71 7.39 -7.34
CA THR A 104 -27.40 6.94 -8.55
C THR A 104 -28.85 7.45 -8.48
N THR A 105 -29.07 8.71 -8.89
CA THR A 105 -30.30 9.04 -9.60
C THR A 105 -29.99 8.87 -11.08
N GLU A 106 -30.11 7.63 -11.56
CA GLU A 106 -30.37 7.39 -12.97
C GLU A 106 -31.88 7.17 -13.10
N THR A 107 -32.47 7.96 -13.99
CA THR A 107 -33.86 7.92 -14.46
C THR A 107 -34.27 6.56 -15.00
#